data_AF-A0AAV4VQK1-F1
#
_entry.id   AF-A0AAV4VQK1-F1
#
_cell.length_a   1.000
_cell.length_b   1.000
_cell.length_c   1.000
_cell.angle_alpha   90.00
_cell.angle_beta   90.00
_cell.angle_gamma   90.00
#
_symmetry.space_group_name_H-M   'P 1'
#
loop_
_entity.id
_entity.type
_entity.pdbx_description
1 polymer ?
#
loop_
_entity_poly.entity_id
_entity_poly.type
_entity_poly.pdbx_seq_one_letter_code
_entity_poly.pdbx_strand_id
1 'polypeptide(L)'
;MEWLQHMNKLDGTIQYPHVIDLNEVICKLSFKRHSPYLPLSLSKSSDFLCKYGSHCFALCHCCEFDACDCEMVCPENCTCYSDQTWNTNIVDCSSQNFTSMPSVIPMDVTDLYLDGNNIFQLTSHTLIGISSLNLKWNPRLSRVQLGHNPWICNCDYLESYHEWLRDASSLVQDLGSIQCRYNQSAGPYLVEFNISSCSNYSSITYFQAVFQTDYIAFLIIALVLVLFLLISTILICIYRREIKVWLYSKYGIRLFKKNTIPPETEKLFDAYISYHAQDETFVNQFLAPELECGAPSYRLCIRKRDLPMSGYLAEAFNEAIECSHRTIVVLSKNFVNHQWCLYEIKLAYRELQITRKHKIIVVVADDISLKGLPSDCKMCFRSAPVIRWGDRRFWEKLRYAMPNKQRQHSDPKVQYSHQTLPNSNNIKLV
;
A
#
# COMPACT_ATOMS: atom_id res chain seq x y z
N MET A 1 34.55 -24.84 -56.26
CA MET A 1 35.78 -25.63 -56.05
C MET A 1 35.60 -27.12 -56.36
N GLU A 2 34.43 -27.55 -56.85
CA GLU A 2 34.17 -28.94 -57.25
C GLU A 2 35.16 -29.48 -58.27
N TRP A 3 35.63 -28.62 -59.18
CA TRP A 3 36.66 -28.95 -60.17
C TRP A 3 37.94 -29.57 -59.55
N LEU A 4 38.29 -29.21 -58.31
CA LEU A 4 39.46 -29.74 -57.60
C LEU A 4 39.32 -31.24 -57.31
N GLN A 5 38.10 -31.75 -57.10
CA GLN A 5 37.82 -33.18 -56.90
C GLN A 5 38.09 -34.01 -58.15
N HIS A 6 38.01 -33.39 -59.33
CA HIS A 6 38.14 -34.03 -60.63
C HIS A 6 39.44 -33.67 -61.36
N MET A 7 40.29 -32.81 -60.77
CA MET A 7 41.47 -32.22 -61.41
C MET A 7 42.45 -33.27 -61.95
N ASN A 8 42.73 -34.33 -61.17
CA ASN A 8 43.63 -35.43 -61.60
C ASN A 8 42.98 -36.41 -62.60
N LYS A 9 41.68 -36.26 -62.92
CA LYS A 9 40.94 -37.11 -63.88
C LYS A 9 40.64 -36.39 -65.20
N LEU A 10 40.94 -35.10 -65.31
CA LEU A 10 40.76 -34.32 -66.52
C LEU A 10 41.92 -34.64 -67.48
N ASP A 11 41.73 -35.66 -68.30
CA ASP A 11 42.74 -36.11 -69.26
C ASP A 11 42.73 -35.25 -70.52
N GLY A 12 43.91 -34.74 -70.88
CA GLY A 12 44.20 -34.37 -72.27
C GLY A 12 43.68 -33.02 -72.74
N THR A 13 44.22 -31.93 -72.21
CA THR A 13 44.72 -30.76 -72.98
C THR A 13 45.15 -29.69 -71.98
N ILE A 14 46.46 -29.68 -71.65
CA ILE A 14 47.28 -28.55 -71.16
C ILE A 14 46.65 -27.61 -70.09
N GLN A 15 47.33 -27.52 -68.93
CA GLN A 15 47.31 -26.47 -67.88
C GLN A 15 46.62 -26.72 -66.52
N TYR A 16 46.39 -27.96 -66.07
CA TYR A 16 46.07 -28.20 -64.65
C TYR A 16 47.24 -28.86 -63.90
N PRO A 17 47.67 -28.31 -62.75
CA PRO A 17 48.72 -28.91 -61.93
C PRO A 17 48.24 -30.26 -61.37
N HIS A 18 49.09 -31.29 -61.37
CA HIS A 18 48.73 -32.57 -60.77
C HIS A 18 48.98 -32.53 -59.25
N VAL A 19 47.93 -32.71 -58.46
CA VAL A 19 48.02 -32.66 -56.99
C VAL A 19 48.30 -34.07 -56.46
N ILE A 20 49.50 -34.29 -55.90
CA ILE A 20 49.98 -35.62 -55.47
C ILE A 20 49.21 -36.13 -54.26
N ASP A 21 48.89 -35.23 -53.33
CA ASP A 21 48.27 -35.46 -52.03
C ASP A 21 46.78 -35.10 -52.01
N LEU A 22 46.11 -35.14 -53.17
CA LEU A 22 44.69 -34.75 -53.31
C LEU A 22 43.76 -35.51 -52.34
N ASN A 23 44.10 -36.76 -52.01
CA ASN A 23 43.32 -37.59 -51.08
C ASN A 23 43.49 -37.18 -49.60
N GLU A 24 44.55 -36.45 -49.26
CA GLU A 24 44.82 -35.91 -47.91
C GLU A 24 44.22 -34.51 -47.73
N VAL A 25 43.66 -33.92 -48.80
CA VAL A 25 43.03 -32.60 -48.73
C VAL A 25 41.75 -32.67 -47.91
N ILE A 26 41.73 -31.91 -46.82
CA ILE A 26 40.59 -31.81 -45.90
C ILE A 26 39.93 -30.44 -46.08
N CYS A 27 38.62 -30.44 -46.30
CA CYS A 27 37.80 -29.25 -46.28
C CYS A 27 37.40 -28.91 -44.84
N LYS A 28 37.64 -27.66 -44.43
CA LYS A 28 37.07 -27.08 -43.21
C LYS A 28 35.81 -26.29 -43.58
N LEU A 29 34.65 -26.82 -43.20
CA LEU A 29 33.34 -26.23 -43.43
C LEU A 29 33.07 -25.16 -42.36
N SER A 30 33.14 -23.89 -42.75
CA SER A 30 32.95 -22.75 -41.83
C SER A 30 31.55 -22.65 -41.22
N PHE A 31 30.56 -23.29 -41.84
CA PHE A 31 29.15 -23.27 -41.41
C PHE A 31 28.76 -24.47 -40.52
N LYS A 32 29.58 -25.53 -40.46
CA LYS A 32 29.27 -26.70 -39.59
C LYS A 32 29.84 -26.49 -38.20
N ARG A 33 28.96 -26.53 -37.20
CA ARG A 33 29.33 -26.45 -35.78
C ARG A 33 29.92 -27.75 -35.23
N HIS A 34 29.46 -28.88 -35.74
CA HIS A 34 29.95 -30.21 -35.36
C HIS A 34 30.64 -30.86 -36.56
N SER A 35 31.84 -31.40 -36.34
CA SER A 35 32.66 -32.05 -37.37
C SER A 35 32.89 -31.15 -38.61
N PRO A 36 33.61 -30.02 -38.45
CA PRO A 36 33.83 -29.09 -39.55
C PRO A 36 34.79 -29.65 -40.61
N TYR A 37 35.48 -30.75 -40.34
CA TYR A 37 36.47 -31.33 -41.24
C TYR A 37 35.88 -32.51 -42.01
N LEU A 38 36.03 -32.48 -43.34
CA LEU A 38 35.62 -33.56 -44.22
C LEU A 38 36.66 -33.73 -45.34
N PRO A 39 37.06 -34.96 -45.73
CA PRO A 39 37.90 -35.17 -46.90
C PRO A 39 37.25 -34.60 -48.16
N LEU A 40 38.05 -33.96 -49.02
CA LEU A 40 37.58 -33.38 -50.28
C LEU A 40 36.90 -34.42 -51.20
N SER A 41 37.28 -35.69 -51.12
CA SER A 41 36.65 -36.78 -51.88
C SER A 41 35.21 -37.09 -51.46
N LEU A 42 34.83 -36.73 -50.23
CA LEU A 42 33.51 -36.98 -49.65
C LEU A 42 32.61 -35.74 -49.64
N SER A 43 33.13 -34.56 -49.98
CA SER A 43 32.33 -33.32 -50.00
C SER A 43 31.36 -33.30 -51.19
N LYS A 44 30.14 -32.87 -50.91
CA LYS A 44 29.08 -32.68 -51.93
C LYS A 44 29.08 -31.25 -52.44
N SER A 45 28.41 -31.02 -53.57
CA SER A 45 28.14 -29.67 -54.10
C SER A 45 27.54 -28.72 -53.06
N SER A 46 26.63 -29.22 -52.24
CA SER A 46 25.99 -28.47 -51.15
C SER A 46 26.90 -28.11 -49.98
N ASP A 47 28.13 -28.67 -49.91
CA ASP A 47 29.10 -28.30 -48.87
C ASP A 47 29.97 -27.10 -49.29
N PHE A 48 29.93 -26.67 -50.57
CA PHE A 48 30.69 -25.52 -51.08
C PHE A 48 29.88 -24.22 -50.99
N LEU A 49 29.69 -23.73 -49.76
CA LEU A 49 28.93 -22.50 -49.49
C LEU A 49 29.83 -21.27 -49.41
N CYS A 50 29.35 -20.14 -49.93
CA CYS A 50 30.01 -18.84 -49.91
C CYS A 50 29.32 -17.90 -48.94
N LYS A 51 30.10 -17.11 -48.19
CA LYS A 51 29.54 -16.07 -47.31
C LYS A 51 28.96 -14.93 -48.15
N TYR A 52 27.78 -14.43 -47.78
CA TYR A 52 27.15 -13.28 -48.44
C TYR A 52 26.65 -12.23 -47.43
N GLY A 53 26.48 -10.98 -47.91
CA GLY A 53 25.93 -9.86 -47.13
C GLY A 53 24.51 -9.51 -47.55
N SER A 54 24.27 -9.41 -48.85
CA SER A 54 22.92 -9.36 -49.45
C SER A 54 22.93 -10.02 -50.82
N HIS A 55 21.74 -10.35 -51.33
CA HIS A 55 21.54 -10.83 -52.70
C HIS A 55 20.15 -10.49 -53.22
N CYS A 56 20.01 -10.53 -54.54
CA CYS A 56 18.73 -10.36 -55.19
C CYS A 56 18.46 -11.52 -56.15
N PHE A 57 17.19 -11.88 -56.30
CA PHE A 57 16.77 -12.79 -57.36
C PHE A 57 16.93 -12.15 -58.73
N ALA A 58 17.16 -12.96 -59.76
CA ALA A 58 17.31 -12.48 -61.14
C ALA A 58 16.08 -11.70 -61.66
N LEU A 59 14.90 -11.87 -61.03
CA LEU A 59 13.66 -11.16 -61.37
C LEU A 59 13.49 -9.83 -60.60
N CYS A 60 14.39 -9.50 -59.68
CA CYS A 60 14.33 -8.29 -58.88
C CYS A 60 14.88 -7.10 -59.66
N HIS A 61 14.05 -6.10 -59.94
CA HIS A 61 14.43 -4.95 -60.77
C HIS A 61 14.98 -3.75 -59.98
N CYS A 62 14.92 -3.79 -58.64
CA CYS A 62 15.32 -2.67 -57.79
C CYS A 62 16.67 -2.85 -57.06
N CYS A 63 17.44 -3.90 -57.37
CA CYS A 63 18.60 -4.31 -56.56
C CYS A 63 19.74 -3.27 -56.48
N GLU A 64 19.72 -2.25 -57.33
CA GLU A 64 20.70 -1.16 -57.33
C GLU A 64 20.25 0.06 -56.49
N PHE A 65 19.05 0.02 -55.90
CA PHE A 65 18.46 1.13 -55.14
C PHE A 65 18.34 0.79 -53.66
N ASP A 66 18.58 1.79 -52.80
CA ASP A 66 18.52 1.67 -51.33
C ASP A 66 17.15 1.26 -50.77
N ALA A 67 16.08 1.42 -51.55
CA ALA A 67 14.72 1.03 -51.19
C ALA A 67 14.25 -0.13 -52.09
N CYS A 68 14.76 -1.35 -51.82
CA CYS A 68 14.41 -2.54 -52.59
C CYS A 68 13.84 -3.67 -51.72
N ASP A 69 12.53 -3.86 -51.81
CA ASP A 69 11.82 -4.89 -51.02
C ASP A 69 12.19 -6.34 -51.42
N CYS A 70 12.75 -6.55 -52.62
CA CYS A 70 13.19 -7.88 -53.08
C CYS A 70 14.68 -8.17 -52.84
N GLU A 71 15.41 -7.24 -52.23
CA GLU A 71 16.76 -7.50 -51.74
C GLU A 71 16.70 -8.33 -50.46
N MET A 72 17.37 -9.47 -50.50
CA MET A 72 17.54 -10.35 -49.34
C MET A 72 18.81 -9.97 -48.62
N VAL A 73 18.67 -9.47 -47.40
CA VAL A 73 19.81 -8.99 -46.60
C VAL A 73 20.10 -9.96 -45.46
N CYS A 74 21.37 -10.28 -45.26
CA CYS A 74 21.84 -11.02 -44.11
C CYS A 74 21.67 -10.15 -42.84
N PRO A 75 20.97 -10.63 -41.79
CA PRO A 75 20.75 -9.83 -40.59
C PRO A 75 22.05 -9.41 -39.91
N GLU A 76 22.03 -8.24 -39.26
CA GLU A 76 23.17 -7.71 -38.52
C GLU A 76 23.65 -8.71 -37.46
N ASN A 77 24.97 -8.80 -37.26
CA ASN A 77 25.63 -9.75 -36.35
C ASN A 77 25.44 -11.24 -36.69
N CYS A 78 24.74 -11.58 -37.77
CA CYS A 78 24.63 -12.94 -38.25
C CYS A 78 25.67 -13.25 -39.34
N THR A 79 25.90 -14.55 -39.57
CA THR A 79 26.73 -15.02 -40.69
C THR A 79 25.89 -15.88 -41.63
N CYS A 80 25.80 -15.46 -42.88
CA CYS A 80 25.01 -16.14 -43.89
C CYS A 80 25.88 -16.81 -44.96
N TYR A 81 25.47 -17.99 -45.42
CA TYR A 81 26.17 -18.81 -46.41
C TYR A 81 25.21 -19.35 -47.46
N SER A 82 25.57 -19.27 -48.73
CA SER A 82 24.77 -19.82 -49.83
C SER A 82 25.60 -20.59 -50.85
N ASP A 83 24.97 -21.56 -51.51
CA ASP A 83 25.55 -22.19 -52.69
C ASP A 83 25.32 -21.34 -53.95
N GLN A 84 25.97 -21.69 -55.06
CA GLN A 84 25.83 -20.93 -56.31
C GLN A 84 24.39 -20.92 -56.85
N THR A 85 23.60 -21.95 -56.55
CA THR A 85 22.21 -22.08 -57.04
C THR A 85 21.15 -21.59 -56.08
N TRP A 86 21.52 -21.06 -54.91
CA TRP A 86 20.61 -20.63 -53.85
C TRP A 86 19.59 -21.72 -53.43
N ASN A 87 20.02 -22.99 -53.52
CA ASN A 87 19.28 -24.15 -53.06
C ASN A 87 19.60 -24.47 -51.60
N THR A 88 20.75 -24.05 -51.11
CA THR A 88 21.15 -24.13 -49.70
C THR A 88 21.45 -22.70 -49.24
N ASN A 89 20.67 -22.20 -48.29
CA ASN A 89 20.86 -20.88 -47.69
C ASN A 89 20.84 -21.00 -46.17
N ILE A 90 22.01 -20.86 -45.56
CA ILE A 90 22.23 -20.98 -44.13
C ILE A 90 22.37 -19.60 -43.50
N VAL A 91 21.55 -19.31 -42.50
CA VAL A 91 21.62 -18.09 -41.68
C VAL A 91 21.93 -18.49 -40.24
N ASP A 92 23.15 -18.19 -39.78
CA ASP A 92 23.58 -18.43 -38.41
C ASP A 92 23.58 -17.13 -37.60
N CYS A 93 22.62 -17.01 -36.69
CA CYS A 93 22.41 -15.91 -35.76
C CYS A 93 22.58 -16.36 -34.29
N SER A 94 23.28 -17.47 -34.04
CA SER A 94 23.43 -18.01 -32.69
C SER A 94 24.32 -17.16 -31.80
N SER A 95 24.01 -17.15 -30.49
CA SER A 95 24.84 -16.51 -29.46
C SER A 95 25.19 -15.04 -29.71
N GLN A 96 24.31 -14.29 -30.38
CA GLN A 96 24.48 -12.87 -30.71
C GLN A 96 23.78 -11.93 -29.71
N ASN A 97 23.30 -12.45 -28.58
CA ASN A 97 22.56 -11.72 -27.55
C ASN A 97 21.26 -11.06 -28.05
N PHE A 98 20.64 -11.59 -29.11
CA PHE A 98 19.35 -11.09 -29.57
C PHE A 98 18.28 -11.19 -28.47
N THR A 99 17.58 -10.09 -28.19
CA THR A 99 16.44 -10.06 -27.26
C THR A 99 15.10 -10.34 -27.96
N SER A 100 15.08 -10.14 -29.27
CA SER A 100 13.94 -10.36 -30.15
C SER A 100 14.42 -10.94 -31.47
N MET A 101 13.51 -11.49 -32.26
CA MET A 101 13.81 -11.95 -33.61
C MET A 101 14.46 -10.82 -34.45
N PRO A 102 15.50 -11.10 -35.25
CA PRO A 102 16.00 -10.14 -36.24
C PRO A 102 14.88 -9.70 -37.19
N SER A 103 14.81 -8.40 -37.51
CA SER A 103 13.74 -7.81 -38.32
C SER A 103 13.81 -8.18 -39.80
N VAL A 104 14.98 -8.61 -40.27
CA VAL A 104 15.23 -8.96 -41.67
C VAL A 104 15.83 -10.36 -41.71
N ILE A 105 15.06 -11.32 -42.21
CA ILE A 105 15.52 -12.69 -42.46
C ILE A 105 15.21 -13.01 -43.93
N PRO A 106 16.19 -13.47 -44.72
CA PRO A 106 15.98 -13.85 -46.11
C PRO A 106 14.83 -14.85 -46.26
N MET A 107 13.90 -14.60 -47.18
CA MET A 107 12.73 -15.48 -47.37
C MET A 107 13.08 -16.85 -47.98
N ASP A 108 14.28 -16.97 -48.56
CA ASP A 108 14.80 -18.19 -49.19
C ASP A 108 15.71 -19.02 -48.28
N VAL A 109 15.74 -18.71 -46.98
CA VAL A 109 16.50 -19.45 -45.98
C VAL A 109 16.06 -20.93 -45.91
N THR A 110 17.04 -21.83 -45.92
CA THR A 110 16.83 -23.27 -45.73
C THR A 110 17.14 -23.72 -44.31
N ASP A 111 18.10 -23.05 -43.68
CA ASP A 111 18.67 -23.39 -42.38
C ASP A 111 18.79 -22.13 -41.53
N LEU A 112 18.06 -22.07 -40.43
CA LEU A 112 18.04 -20.91 -39.55
C LEU A 112 18.44 -21.28 -38.13
N TYR A 113 19.51 -20.66 -37.64
CA TYR A 113 19.99 -20.90 -36.28
C TYR A 113 19.84 -19.65 -35.41
N LEU A 114 19.06 -19.76 -34.33
CA LEU A 114 18.77 -18.66 -33.39
C LEU A 114 19.02 -19.08 -31.93
N ASP A 115 19.69 -20.19 -31.74
CA ASP A 115 19.98 -20.77 -30.44
C ASP A 115 20.99 -19.94 -29.62
N GLY A 116 20.90 -20.02 -28.30
CA GLY A 116 21.82 -19.34 -27.38
C GLY A 116 21.66 -17.82 -27.32
N ASN A 117 20.52 -17.28 -27.72
CA ASN A 117 20.20 -15.85 -27.60
C ASN A 117 19.36 -15.56 -26.34
N ASN A 118 18.87 -14.32 -26.22
CA ASN A 118 17.97 -13.87 -25.15
C ASN A 118 16.53 -13.67 -25.66
N ILE A 119 16.13 -14.45 -26.66
CA ILE A 119 14.80 -14.35 -27.28
C ILE A 119 13.79 -14.96 -26.32
N PHE A 120 12.76 -14.20 -25.98
CA PHE A 120 11.77 -14.63 -24.98
C PHE A 120 10.38 -14.90 -25.56
N GLN A 121 10.09 -14.42 -26.77
CA GLN A 121 8.81 -14.58 -27.43
C GLN A 121 8.97 -14.62 -28.97
N LEU A 122 8.13 -15.41 -29.64
CA LEU A 122 7.91 -15.30 -31.09
C LEU A 122 6.74 -14.32 -31.34
N THR A 123 7.01 -13.18 -31.98
CA THR A 123 6.00 -12.14 -32.28
C THR A 123 5.47 -12.23 -33.71
N SER A 124 4.14 -12.28 -33.87
CA SER A 124 3.43 -12.46 -35.15
C SER A 124 3.84 -11.49 -36.29
N HIS A 125 4.28 -10.28 -35.94
CA HIS A 125 4.58 -9.20 -36.89
C HIS A 125 6.07 -9.13 -37.28
N THR A 126 6.98 -9.69 -36.49
CA THR A 126 8.41 -9.82 -36.85
C THR A 126 8.66 -11.09 -37.63
N LEU A 127 7.69 -12.01 -37.63
CA LEU A 127 7.70 -13.15 -38.53
C LEU A 127 6.52 -13.11 -39.51
N ILE A 128 6.30 -11.97 -40.16
CA ILE A 128 5.60 -11.95 -41.46
C ILE A 128 6.35 -12.84 -42.50
N GLY A 129 7.61 -13.21 -42.22
CA GLY A 129 8.31 -14.33 -42.86
C GLY A 129 8.20 -15.72 -42.18
N ILE A 130 7.87 -15.88 -40.89
CA ILE A 130 7.98 -17.18 -40.16
C ILE A 130 6.86 -17.45 -39.10
N SER A 131 5.81 -16.62 -38.97
CA SER A 131 4.80 -16.68 -37.88
C SER A 131 3.40 -16.24 -38.31
N SER A 132 3.07 -16.51 -39.55
CA SER A 132 1.88 -17.33 -39.75
C SER A 132 2.37 -18.70 -40.17
N LEU A 133 2.30 -19.71 -39.31
CA LEU A 133 2.47 -21.10 -39.77
C LEU A 133 1.25 -21.57 -40.53
N ASN A 134 1.12 -20.97 -41.70
CA ASN A 134 1.15 -21.79 -42.86
C ASN A 134 2.62 -22.09 -43.16
N LEU A 135 3.02 -23.37 -43.14
CA LEU A 135 4.18 -23.94 -43.85
C LEU A 135 4.13 -23.69 -45.39
N LYS A 136 3.41 -22.65 -45.81
CA LYS A 136 2.99 -22.30 -47.16
C LYS A 136 3.70 -21.06 -47.68
N TRP A 137 4.35 -20.27 -46.81
CA TRP A 137 5.01 -19.01 -47.18
C TRP A 137 6.52 -19.15 -47.45
N ASN A 138 7.22 -20.04 -46.72
CA ASN A 138 8.62 -20.40 -47.01
C ASN A 138 8.75 -21.92 -47.22
N PRO A 139 8.42 -22.44 -48.41
CA PRO A 139 8.47 -23.88 -48.70
C PRO A 139 9.90 -24.48 -48.67
N ARG A 140 10.93 -23.62 -48.60
CA ARG A 140 12.34 -24.02 -48.60
C ARG A 140 12.94 -24.22 -47.21
N LEU A 141 12.27 -23.75 -46.15
CA LEU A 141 12.77 -23.88 -44.79
C LEU A 141 12.77 -25.36 -44.38
N SER A 142 13.93 -25.86 -43.96
CA SER A 142 14.14 -27.27 -43.65
C SER A 142 14.58 -27.51 -42.21
N ARG A 143 15.36 -26.61 -41.63
CA ARG A 143 15.92 -26.75 -40.28
C ARG A 143 15.90 -25.43 -39.53
N VAL A 144 15.46 -25.49 -38.28
CA VAL A 144 15.46 -24.37 -37.34
C VAL A 144 16.04 -24.81 -36.00
N GLN A 145 16.83 -23.95 -35.36
CA GLN A 145 17.28 -24.13 -33.98
C GLN A 145 16.87 -22.94 -33.12
N LEU A 146 16.20 -23.21 -31.99
CA LEU A 146 15.59 -22.24 -31.08
C LEU A 146 15.99 -22.44 -29.60
N GLY A 147 16.79 -23.46 -29.32
CA GLY A 147 17.21 -23.87 -27.99
C GLY A 147 18.01 -22.81 -27.24
N HIS A 148 18.18 -23.04 -25.94
CA HIS A 148 19.01 -22.18 -25.07
C HIS A 148 18.59 -20.69 -25.04
N ASN A 149 17.32 -20.41 -25.33
CA ASN A 149 16.72 -19.09 -25.23
C ASN A 149 15.79 -19.01 -23.99
N PRO A 150 15.62 -17.84 -23.37
CA PRO A 150 14.77 -17.63 -22.19
C PRO A 150 13.28 -17.55 -22.54
N TRP A 151 12.71 -18.63 -23.07
CA TRP A 151 11.32 -18.65 -23.53
C TRP A 151 10.32 -18.38 -22.40
N ILE A 152 9.40 -17.44 -22.62
CA ILE A 152 8.28 -17.19 -21.71
C ILE A 152 7.18 -18.20 -22.00
N CYS A 153 6.75 -18.90 -20.94
CA CYS A 153 5.75 -19.95 -20.99
C CYS A 153 4.52 -19.57 -20.14
N ASN A 154 3.89 -18.45 -20.45
CA ASN A 154 2.58 -18.06 -19.92
C ASN A 154 1.45 -18.55 -20.84
N CYS A 155 0.26 -18.80 -20.27
CA CYS A 155 -0.83 -19.37 -21.03
C CYS A 155 -1.29 -18.50 -22.22
N ASP A 156 -1.11 -17.17 -22.17
CA ASP A 156 -1.49 -16.27 -23.28
C ASP A 156 -0.70 -16.53 -24.58
N TYR A 157 0.51 -17.09 -24.49
CA TYR A 157 1.40 -17.30 -25.64
C TYR A 157 1.67 -18.78 -25.93
N LEU A 158 1.49 -19.64 -24.92
CA LEU A 158 1.71 -21.08 -25.04
C LEU A 158 0.73 -21.76 -26.00
N GLU A 159 -0.51 -21.29 -26.11
CA GLU A 159 -1.51 -21.89 -27.01
C GLU A 159 -1.06 -21.78 -28.48
N SER A 160 -0.78 -20.56 -28.94
CA SER A 160 -0.31 -20.33 -30.32
C SER A 160 1.07 -20.95 -30.59
N TYR A 161 1.97 -20.94 -29.60
CA TYR A 161 3.30 -21.52 -29.75
C TYR A 161 3.26 -23.06 -29.82
N HIS A 162 2.37 -23.70 -29.06
CA HIS A 162 2.24 -25.16 -29.08
C HIS A 162 1.56 -25.65 -30.35
N GLU A 163 0.56 -24.93 -30.88
CA GLU A 163 -0.02 -25.24 -32.20
C GLU A 163 1.05 -25.13 -33.28
N TRP A 164 1.81 -24.03 -33.29
CA TRP A 164 2.96 -23.83 -34.18
C TRP A 164 3.99 -24.96 -34.08
N LEU A 165 4.42 -25.31 -32.86
CA LEU A 165 5.41 -26.35 -32.64
C LEU A 165 4.92 -27.74 -33.08
N ARG A 166 3.62 -28.02 -32.96
CA ARG A 166 3.07 -29.29 -33.42
C ARG A 166 3.28 -29.42 -34.93
N ASP A 167 2.97 -28.36 -35.67
CA ASP A 167 3.10 -28.32 -37.12
C ASP A 167 4.57 -28.19 -37.58
N ALA A 168 5.40 -27.49 -36.82
CA ALA A 168 6.82 -27.26 -37.08
C ALA A 168 7.76 -28.30 -36.45
N SER A 169 7.23 -29.33 -35.78
CA SER A 169 8.03 -30.27 -34.97
C SER A 169 9.13 -30.97 -35.76
N SER A 170 8.93 -31.19 -37.06
CA SER A 170 9.92 -31.77 -37.98
C SER A 170 11.01 -30.78 -38.43
N LEU A 171 10.75 -29.48 -38.34
CA LEU A 171 11.69 -28.41 -38.72
C LEU A 171 12.64 -28.06 -37.57
N VAL A 172 12.13 -28.08 -36.33
CA VAL A 172 12.89 -27.67 -35.14
C VAL A 172 13.74 -28.83 -34.64
N GLN A 173 15.05 -28.77 -34.89
CA GLN A 173 15.96 -29.87 -34.56
C GLN A 173 16.20 -30.04 -33.06
N ASP A 174 16.19 -28.93 -32.33
CA ASP A 174 16.61 -28.83 -30.94
C ASP A 174 15.42 -28.68 -29.97
N LEU A 175 14.27 -29.24 -30.36
CA LEU A 175 13.01 -29.20 -29.61
C LEU A 175 13.19 -29.60 -28.14
N GLY A 176 14.03 -30.61 -27.87
CA GLY A 176 14.32 -31.09 -26.52
C GLY A 176 15.16 -30.14 -25.65
N SER A 177 15.76 -29.10 -26.24
CA SER A 177 16.55 -28.08 -25.52
C SER A 177 15.78 -26.77 -25.30
N ILE A 178 14.54 -26.70 -25.77
CA ILE A 178 13.66 -25.55 -25.57
C ILE A 178 13.09 -25.63 -24.15
N GLN A 179 13.59 -24.74 -23.29
CA GLN A 179 13.24 -24.68 -21.88
C GLN A 179 12.61 -23.32 -21.53
N CYS A 180 11.59 -23.35 -20.69
CA CYS A 180 10.97 -22.14 -20.16
C CYS A 180 11.90 -21.43 -19.18
N ARG A 181 11.88 -20.10 -19.13
CA ARG A 181 12.60 -19.33 -18.09
C ARG A 181 11.64 -18.42 -17.32
N TYR A 182 11.74 -18.45 -16.00
CA TYR A 182 10.95 -17.58 -15.12
C TYR A 182 11.86 -16.88 -14.11
N ASN A 183 11.94 -15.54 -14.17
CA ASN A 183 12.73 -14.73 -13.23
C ASN A 183 14.10 -15.36 -12.90
N GLN A 184 14.87 -15.66 -13.94
CA GLN A 184 16.22 -16.27 -13.90
C GLN A 184 16.28 -17.76 -13.51
N SER A 185 15.17 -18.38 -13.11
CA SER A 185 15.10 -19.83 -12.84
C SER A 185 14.80 -20.62 -14.10
N ALA A 186 15.51 -21.73 -14.27
CA ALA A 186 15.24 -22.69 -15.35
C ALA A 186 13.93 -23.43 -15.05
N GLY A 187 12.96 -23.31 -15.95
CA GLY A 187 11.64 -23.94 -15.87
C GLY A 187 11.60 -25.31 -16.54
N PRO A 188 10.40 -25.87 -16.77
CA PRO A 188 10.25 -27.14 -17.48
C PRO A 188 10.65 -27.02 -18.97
N TYR A 189 10.95 -28.16 -19.58
CA TYR A 189 11.09 -28.25 -21.04
C TYR A 189 9.72 -28.11 -21.69
N LEU A 190 9.67 -27.45 -22.84
CA LEU A 190 8.41 -27.11 -23.48
C LEU A 190 7.67 -28.34 -24.02
N VAL A 191 8.39 -29.39 -24.42
CA VAL A 191 7.83 -30.69 -24.84
C VAL A 191 7.08 -31.40 -23.71
N GLU A 192 7.46 -31.14 -22.46
CA GLU A 192 6.84 -31.74 -21.28
C GLU A 192 5.60 -30.95 -20.81
N PHE A 193 5.34 -29.78 -21.42
CA PHE A 193 4.25 -28.90 -21.02
C PHE A 193 2.91 -29.37 -21.61
N ASN A 194 2.02 -29.86 -20.75
CA ASN A 194 0.70 -30.30 -21.17
C ASN A 194 -0.27 -29.11 -21.32
N ILE A 195 -0.73 -28.81 -22.55
CA ILE A 195 -1.72 -27.73 -22.86
C ILE A 195 -2.98 -27.82 -21.98
N SER A 196 -3.41 -29.03 -21.60
CA SER A 196 -4.58 -29.21 -20.75
C SER A 196 -4.44 -28.57 -19.36
N SER A 197 -3.22 -28.18 -18.97
CA SER A 197 -2.94 -27.38 -17.78
C SER A 197 -3.45 -25.93 -17.90
N CYS A 198 -3.52 -25.37 -19.12
CA CYS A 198 -4.08 -24.04 -19.37
C CYS A 198 -5.62 -24.07 -19.60
N SER A 199 -6.21 -25.24 -19.89
CA SER A 199 -7.65 -25.38 -20.21
C SER A 199 -8.54 -25.82 -19.04
N ASN A 200 -8.01 -25.87 -17.83
CA ASN A 200 -8.78 -26.01 -16.61
C ASN A 200 -8.30 -24.97 -15.62
N TYR A 201 -9.17 -24.52 -14.74
CA TYR A 201 -8.91 -23.64 -13.59
C TYR A 201 -8.00 -24.35 -12.55
N SER A 202 -6.90 -24.96 -13.01
CA SER A 202 -5.98 -25.85 -12.31
C SER A 202 -4.56 -25.87 -12.93
N SER A 203 -4.15 -24.87 -13.72
CA SER A 203 -2.74 -24.37 -13.77
C SER A 203 -2.36 -23.60 -12.50
N ILE A 204 -3.26 -23.63 -11.55
CA ILE A 204 -3.12 -23.16 -10.20
C ILE A 204 -2.09 -24.02 -9.43
N THR A 205 -1.85 -25.30 -9.71
CA THR A 205 -1.04 -26.12 -8.77
C THR A 205 0.49 -26.00 -8.87
N TYR A 206 1.09 -25.60 -9.99
CA TYR A 206 2.54 -25.37 -10.07
C TYR A 206 2.91 -23.89 -9.92
N PHE A 207 2.13 -22.99 -10.53
CA PHE A 207 2.30 -21.55 -10.35
C PHE A 207 1.76 -21.05 -9.00
N GLN A 208 0.67 -21.60 -8.44
CA GLN A 208 0.31 -21.23 -7.06
C GLN A 208 1.28 -21.81 -6.04
N ALA A 209 2.02 -22.91 -6.27
CA ALA A 209 2.98 -23.36 -5.24
C ALA A 209 4.05 -22.29 -4.90
N VAL A 210 4.39 -21.41 -5.85
CA VAL A 210 5.33 -20.29 -5.64
C VAL A 210 4.62 -19.01 -5.16
N PHE A 211 3.40 -18.71 -5.64
CA PHE A 211 2.64 -17.52 -5.21
C PHE A 211 1.85 -17.71 -3.90
N GLN A 212 1.63 -18.94 -3.46
CA GLN A 212 0.79 -19.28 -2.32
C GLN A 212 1.54 -19.06 -0.99
N THR A 213 2.86 -19.13 -0.94
CA THR A 213 3.60 -18.82 0.30
C THR A 213 3.54 -17.34 0.65
N ASP A 214 3.71 -16.46 -0.33
CA ASP A 214 3.69 -15.01 -0.10
C ASP A 214 2.26 -14.49 0.08
N TYR A 215 1.30 -14.97 -0.74
CA TYR A 215 -0.10 -14.55 -0.63
C TYR A 215 -0.76 -15.03 0.67
N ILE A 216 -0.48 -16.25 1.14
CA ILE A 216 -0.96 -16.72 2.46
C ILE A 216 -0.34 -15.88 3.58
N ALA A 217 0.95 -15.54 3.51
CA ALA A 217 1.58 -14.68 4.49
C ALA A 217 0.92 -13.29 4.55
N PHE A 218 0.66 -12.66 3.39
CA PHE A 218 -0.06 -11.38 3.33
C PHE A 218 -1.51 -11.48 3.85
N LEU A 219 -2.23 -12.57 3.58
CA LEU A 219 -3.57 -12.78 4.11
C LEU A 219 -3.58 -12.96 5.63
N ILE A 220 -2.62 -13.69 6.19
CA ILE A 220 -2.48 -13.86 7.65
C ILE A 220 -2.14 -12.51 8.30
N ILE A 221 -1.21 -11.74 7.74
CA ILE A 221 -0.87 -10.40 8.23
C ILE A 221 -2.09 -9.48 8.17
N ALA A 222 -2.83 -9.48 7.06
CA ALA A 222 -4.04 -8.68 6.92
C ALA A 222 -5.12 -9.07 7.95
N LEU A 223 -5.33 -10.37 8.18
CA LEU A 223 -6.31 -10.86 9.15
C LEU A 223 -5.90 -10.52 10.60
N VAL A 224 -4.62 -10.64 10.94
CA VAL A 224 -4.08 -10.21 12.25
C VAL A 224 -4.23 -8.71 12.45
N LEU A 225 -3.97 -7.90 11.42
CA LEU A 225 -4.17 -6.44 11.47
C LEU A 225 -5.63 -6.08 11.69
N VAL A 226 -6.57 -6.73 10.98
CA VAL A 226 -8.01 -6.50 11.16
C VAL A 226 -8.46 -6.89 12.58
N LEU A 227 -8.03 -8.04 13.09
CA LEU A 227 -8.34 -8.47 14.47
C LEU A 227 -7.76 -7.49 15.51
N PHE A 228 -6.53 -7.03 15.30
CA PHE A 228 -5.91 -6.03 16.18
C PHE A 228 -6.67 -4.70 16.18
N LEU A 229 -7.07 -4.22 15.00
CA LEU A 229 -7.89 -3.01 14.88
C LEU A 229 -9.25 -3.18 15.57
N LEU A 230 -9.91 -4.32 15.41
CA LEU A 230 -11.17 -4.62 16.12
C LEU A 230 -10.98 -4.62 17.63
N ILE A 231 -9.98 -5.34 18.16
CA ILE A 231 -9.71 -5.39 19.61
C ILE A 231 -9.35 -3.99 20.14
N SER A 232 -8.51 -3.24 19.43
CA SER A 232 -8.15 -1.86 19.79
C SER A 232 -9.38 -0.96 19.83
N THR A 233 -10.27 -1.03 18.84
CA THR A 233 -11.52 -0.23 18.83
C THR A 233 -12.45 -0.58 19.98
N ILE A 234 -12.55 -1.88 20.35
CA ILE A 234 -13.32 -2.35 21.50
C ILE A 234 -12.71 -1.81 22.80
N LEU A 235 -11.38 -1.93 22.98
CA LEU A 235 -10.67 -1.40 24.16
C LEU A 235 -10.85 0.12 24.27
N ILE A 236 -10.71 0.86 23.17
CA ILE A 236 -10.94 2.31 23.13
C ILE A 236 -12.39 2.64 23.50
N CYS A 237 -13.37 1.84 23.07
CA CYS A 237 -14.77 2.03 23.41
C CYS A 237 -15.06 1.77 24.90
N ILE A 238 -14.50 0.69 25.47
CA ILE A 238 -14.62 0.36 26.89
C ILE A 238 -14.01 1.47 27.75
N TYR A 239 -12.79 1.90 27.42
CA TYR A 239 -12.06 2.91 28.18
C TYR A 239 -12.31 4.35 27.73
N ARG A 240 -13.29 4.59 26.84
CA ARG A 240 -13.52 5.91 26.21
C ARG A 240 -13.68 7.04 27.23
N ARG A 241 -14.31 6.77 28.37
CA ARG A 241 -14.51 7.79 29.42
C ARG A 241 -13.20 8.12 30.15
N GLU A 242 -12.44 7.10 30.52
CA GLU A 242 -11.13 7.27 31.18
C GLU A 242 -10.12 7.93 30.26
N ILE A 243 -10.08 7.52 28.98
CA ILE A 243 -9.22 8.12 27.94
C ILE A 243 -9.55 9.60 27.76
N LYS A 244 -10.83 9.99 27.72
CA LYS A 244 -11.25 11.40 27.61
C LYS A 244 -10.82 12.24 28.81
N VAL A 245 -10.94 11.72 30.03
CA VAL A 245 -10.50 12.42 31.25
C VAL A 245 -8.97 12.54 31.28
N TRP A 246 -8.26 11.47 30.92
CA TRP A 246 -6.81 11.45 30.85
C TRP A 246 -6.25 12.42 29.80
N LEU A 247 -6.84 12.45 28.59
CA LEU A 247 -6.49 13.41 27.53
C LEU A 247 -6.71 14.85 27.97
N TYR A 248 -7.79 15.13 28.70
CA TYR A 248 -8.05 16.45 29.24
C TYR A 248 -7.05 16.83 30.33
N SER A 249 -6.75 15.92 31.26
CA SER A 249 -5.77 16.16 32.33
C SER A 249 -4.39 16.48 31.76
N LYS A 250 -3.92 15.70 30.77
CA LYS A 250 -2.55 15.81 30.26
C LYS A 250 -2.38 16.87 29.17
N TYR A 251 -3.35 16.99 28.25
CA TYR A 251 -3.24 17.86 27.06
C TYR A 251 -4.29 18.97 27.01
N GLY A 252 -5.28 18.99 27.91
CA GLY A 252 -6.36 19.98 27.92
C GLY A 252 -7.41 19.80 26.82
N ILE A 253 -7.34 18.72 26.02
CA ILE A 253 -8.18 18.51 24.84
C ILE A 253 -9.46 17.75 25.20
N ARG A 254 -10.63 18.31 24.86
CA ARG A 254 -11.94 17.65 25.03
C ARG A 254 -12.44 17.08 23.69
N LEU A 255 -12.19 15.79 23.46
CA LEU A 255 -12.58 15.10 22.22
C LEU A 255 -14.11 15.06 21.99
N PHE A 256 -14.53 15.43 20.77
CA PHE A 256 -15.91 15.34 20.24
C PHE A 256 -16.97 16.25 20.91
N LYS A 257 -16.61 17.42 21.44
CA LYS A 257 -17.60 18.48 21.67
C LYS A 257 -17.74 19.29 20.37
N LYS A 258 -18.96 19.36 19.80
CA LYS A 258 -19.25 20.36 18.77
C LYS A 258 -18.93 21.74 19.35
N ASN A 259 -18.10 22.52 18.66
CA ASN A 259 -17.92 23.94 18.90
C ASN A 259 -19.21 24.68 18.50
N THR A 260 -20.30 24.42 19.22
CA THR A 260 -21.37 25.42 19.30
C THR A 260 -20.86 26.42 20.31
N ILE A 261 -20.20 27.47 19.81
CA ILE A 261 -20.07 28.74 20.52
C ILE A 261 -21.44 29.39 20.31
N PRO A 262 -22.37 29.40 21.29
CA PRO A 262 -23.45 30.37 21.23
C PRO A 262 -22.86 31.72 21.62
N PRO A 263 -23.34 32.82 21.04
CA PRO A 263 -22.98 34.15 21.48
C PRO A 263 -23.35 34.29 22.97
N GLU A 264 -22.48 34.99 23.68
CA GLU A 264 -22.57 35.38 25.08
C GLU A 264 -24.00 35.75 25.48
N THR A 265 -24.60 34.95 26.34
CA THR A 265 -25.02 35.53 27.62
C THR A 265 -23.91 35.15 28.58
N GLU A 266 -23.02 36.09 28.90
CA GLU A 266 -21.98 35.89 29.92
C GLU A 266 -22.69 35.62 31.25
N LYS A 267 -22.97 34.35 31.54
CA LYS A 267 -23.48 33.95 32.85
C LYS A 267 -22.42 34.38 33.89
N LEU A 268 -22.87 35.06 34.94
CA LEU A 268 -22.00 35.65 35.96
C LEU A 268 -21.12 34.58 36.64
N PHE A 269 -21.65 33.36 36.75
CA PHE A 269 -20.97 32.26 37.41
C PHE A 269 -20.76 31.06 36.49
N ASP A 270 -19.59 30.43 36.64
CA ASP A 270 -19.28 29.17 35.97
C ASP A 270 -20.06 28.00 36.61
N ALA A 271 -20.27 28.05 37.93
CA ALA A 271 -21.10 27.10 38.65
C ALA A 271 -21.75 27.67 39.92
N TYR A 272 -22.99 27.27 40.19
CA TYR A 272 -23.65 27.40 41.48
C TYR A 272 -23.42 26.15 42.32
N ILE A 273 -23.12 26.28 43.62
CA ILE A 273 -22.93 25.14 44.52
C ILE A 273 -24.14 25.01 45.46
N SER A 274 -24.88 23.90 45.31
CA SER A 274 -25.95 23.50 46.21
C SER A 274 -25.42 22.51 47.25
N TYR A 275 -25.50 22.88 48.53
CA TYR A 275 -24.98 22.11 49.66
C TYR A 275 -25.79 22.38 50.93
N HIS A 276 -25.75 21.45 51.88
CA HIS A 276 -26.39 21.63 53.18
C HIS A 276 -25.54 22.50 54.11
N ALA A 277 -26.17 23.22 55.06
CA ALA A 277 -25.46 24.14 55.96
C ALA A 277 -24.36 23.48 56.82
N GLN A 278 -24.51 22.20 57.17
CA GLN A 278 -23.49 21.46 57.93
C GLN A 278 -22.24 21.10 57.08
N ASP A 279 -22.37 21.06 55.75
CA ASP A 279 -21.27 20.70 54.84
C ASP A 279 -20.53 21.94 54.32
N GLU A 280 -20.79 23.10 54.94
CA GLU A 280 -20.21 24.38 54.54
C GLU A 280 -18.69 24.39 54.67
N THR A 281 -18.16 23.83 55.74
CA THR A 281 -16.71 23.72 55.97
C THR A 281 -16.06 22.94 54.82
N PHE A 282 -16.68 21.85 54.40
CA PHE A 282 -16.23 21.05 53.26
C PHE A 282 -16.19 21.88 51.97
N VAL A 283 -17.27 22.61 51.66
CA VAL A 283 -17.33 23.43 50.45
C VAL A 283 -16.32 24.57 50.46
N ASN A 284 -16.23 25.32 51.55
CA ASN A 284 -15.40 26.52 51.63
C ASN A 284 -13.90 26.22 51.78
N GLN A 285 -13.53 25.11 52.43
CA GLN A 285 -12.12 24.78 52.67
C GLN A 285 -11.52 23.86 51.59
N PHE A 286 -12.33 23.01 50.96
CA PHE A 286 -11.82 22.02 49.99
C PHE A 286 -12.31 22.30 48.57
N LEU A 287 -13.63 22.41 48.36
CA LEU A 287 -14.19 22.46 47.01
C LEU A 287 -13.98 23.81 46.31
N ALA A 288 -14.28 24.92 47.00
CA ALA A 288 -14.20 26.25 46.44
C ALA A 288 -12.75 26.69 46.14
N PRO A 289 -11.78 26.54 47.06
CA PRO A 289 -10.40 26.96 46.79
C PRO A 289 -9.76 26.23 45.60
N GLU A 290 -10.02 24.92 45.45
CA GLU A 290 -9.48 24.10 44.35
C GLU A 290 -10.04 24.44 42.97
N LEU A 291 -11.24 25.01 42.92
CA LEU A 291 -11.90 25.44 41.69
C LEU A 291 -11.66 26.92 41.38
N GLU A 292 -11.55 27.78 42.40
CA GLU A 292 -11.29 29.22 42.24
C GLU A 292 -9.82 29.51 41.96
N CYS A 293 -8.89 28.88 42.69
CA CYS A 293 -7.44 29.08 42.55
C CYS A 293 -6.77 28.09 41.60
N GLY A 294 -7.48 27.04 41.17
CA GLY A 294 -6.95 26.05 40.23
C GLY A 294 -6.75 26.61 38.82
N ALA A 295 -6.04 25.85 37.97
CA ALA A 295 -5.91 26.14 36.54
C ALA A 295 -6.75 25.11 35.73
N PRO A 296 -7.83 25.52 35.04
CA PRO A 296 -8.40 26.87 34.94
C PRO A 296 -9.18 27.30 36.19
N SER A 297 -9.22 28.61 36.46
CA SER A 297 -9.96 29.21 37.58
C SER A 297 -11.43 29.37 37.23
N TYR A 298 -12.34 29.09 38.17
CA TYR A 298 -13.79 29.18 37.98
C TYR A 298 -14.43 30.19 38.94
N ARG A 299 -15.43 30.94 38.46
CA ARG A 299 -16.26 31.83 39.27
C ARG A 299 -17.42 31.01 39.85
N LEU A 300 -17.46 30.87 41.17
CA LEU A 300 -18.48 30.07 41.86
C LEU A 300 -19.49 30.98 42.56
N CYS A 301 -20.76 30.58 42.54
CA CYS A 301 -21.81 31.17 43.36
C CYS A 301 -22.07 30.26 44.57
N ILE A 302 -21.79 30.78 45.77
CA ILE A 302 -21.91 30.08 47.05
C ILE A 302 -22.95 30.79 47.92
N ARG A 303 -23.96 30.03 48.36
CA ARG A 303 -25.12 30.51 49.13
C ARG A 303 -24.82 31.54 50.23
N LYS A 304 -23.82 31.31 51.09
CA LYS A 304 -23.54 32.19 52.23
C LYS A 304 -22.63 33.37 51.92
N ARG A 305 -22.01 33.38 50.74
CA ARG A 305 -21.06 34.42 50.32
C ARG A 305 -21.68 35.39 49.32
N ASP A 306 -22.44 34.85 48.36
CA ASP A 306 -22.80 35.57 47.14
C ASP A 306 -24.31 35.87 47.02
N LEU A 307 -25.18 35.26 47.85
CA LEU A 307 -26.61 35.55 47.86
C LEU A 307 -26.97 36.60 48.92
N PRO A 308 -27.92 37.51 48.64
CA PRO A 308 -28.36 38.52 49.59
C PRO A 308 -29.10 37.86 50.77
N MET A 309 -28.87 38.35 51.98
CA MET A 309 -29.56 37.90 53.21
C MET A 309 -31.03 38.39 53.30
N SER A 310 -31.65 38.79 52.18
CA SER A 310 -33.03 39.30 52.13
C SER A 310 -34.07 38.17 52.14
N GLY A 311 -35.32 38.48 52.50
CA GLY A 311 -36.38 37.51 52.76
C GLY A 311 -36.87 36.68 51.56
N TYR A 312 -36.34 36.90 50.35
CA TYR A 312 -36.78 36.24 49.11
C TYR A 312 -35.79 35.16 48.65
N LEU A 313 -35.47 34.21 49.54
CA LEU A 313 -34.47 33.16 49.26
C LEU A 313 -34.80 32.30 48.04
N ALA A 314 -36.09 32.03 47.79
CA ALA A 314 -36.51 31.21 46.65
C ALA A 314 -36.18 31.88 45.29
N GLU A 315 -36.38 33.19 45.18
CA GLU A 315 -36.05 33.97 43.99
C GLU A 315 -34.54 34.07 43.82
N ALA A 316 -33.81 34.32 44.91
CA ALA A 316 -32.35 34.37 44.91
C ALA A 316 -31.72 33.04 44.47
N PHE A 317 -32.27 31.89 44.88
CA PHE A 317 -31.80 30.58 44.41
C PHE A 317 -32.05 30.39 42.92
N ASN A 318 -33.24 30.77 42.43
CA ASN A 318 -33.57 30.63 41.02
C ASN A 318 -32.66 31.52 40.15
N GLU A 319 -32.47 32.78 40.54
CA GLU A 319 -31.59 33.72 39.84
C GLU A 319 -30.14 33.25 39.84
N ALA A 320 -29.63 32.72 40.97
CA ALA A 320 -28.28 32.18 41.06
C ALA A 320 -28.06 30.99 40.10
N ILE A 321 -29.05 30.10 39.96
CA ILE A 321 -29.01 28.94 39.06
C ILE A 321 -29.11 29.38 37.59
N GLU A 322 -30.00 30.32 37.28
CA GLU A 322 -30.16 30.93 35.94
C GLU A 322 -28.90 31.67 35.51
N CYS A 323 -28.22 32.37 36.43
CA CYS A 323 -26.96 33.06 36.20
C CYS A 323 -25.73 32.13 36.22
N SER A 324 -25.91 30.81 36.34
CA SER A 324 -24.83 29.83 36.37
C SER A 324 -24.84 28.88 35.16
N HIS A 325 -23.64 28.54 34.65
CA HIS A 325 -23.51 27.56 33.55
C HIS A 325 -23.71 26.10 34.00
N ARG A 326 -23.41 25.83 35.27
CA ARG A 326 -23.53 24.51 35.91
C ARG A 326 -24.12 24.66 37.31
N THR A 327 -24.73 23.59 37.80
CA THR A 327 -25.04 23.45 39.23
C THR A 327 -24.29 22.23 39.76
N ILE A 328 -23.44 22.44 40.77
CA ILE A 328 -22.75 21.38 41.51
C ILE A 328 -23.58 21.06 42.75
N VAL A 329 -24.03 19.83 42.87
CA VAL A 329 -24.78 19.35 44.03
C VAL A 329 -23.85 18.52 44.91
N VAL A 330 -23.62 18.96 46.14
CA VAL A 330 -22.86 18.23 47.15
C VAL A 330 -23.81 17.35 47.94
N LEU A 331 -23.84 16.07 47.59
CA LEU A 331 -24.74 15.08 48.15
C LEU A 331 -24.13 14.46 49.42
N SER A 332 -24.68 14.84 50.57
CA SER A 332 -24.40 14.29 51.90
C SER A 332 -25.67 13.71 52.53
N LYS A 333 -25.53 13.02 53.67
CA LYS A 333 -26.70 12.46 54.39
C LYS A 333 -27.64 13.58 54.85
N ASN A 334 -27.06 14.72 55.22
CA ASN A 334 -27.80 15.90 55.67
C ASN A 334 -28.54 16.58 54.50
N PHE A 335 -27.93 16.58 53.32
CA PHE A 335 -28.52 17.15 52.12
C PHE A 335 -29.84 16.48 51.72
N VAL A 336 -29.90 15.14 51.74
CA VAL A 336 -31.08 14.38 51.26
C VAL A 336 -32.31 14.60 52.15
N ASN A 337 -32.10 14.86 53.44
CA ASN A 337 -33.18 15.02 54.42
C ASN A 337 -33.75 16.45 54.45
N HIS A 338 -33.11 17.42 53.78
CA HIS A 338 -33.47 18.83 53.88
C HIS A 338 -34.32 19.31 52.69
N GLN A 339 -35.50 19.87 52.97
CA GLN A 339 -36.47 20.25 51.94
C GLN A 339 -35.95 21.34 50.98
N TRP A 340 -35.20 22.33 51.49
CA TRP A 340 -34.63 23.38 50.64
C TRP A 340 -33.58 22.86 49.66
N CYS A 341 -32.77 21.88 50.08
CA CYS A 341 -31.75 21.28 49.21
C CYS A 341 -32.39 20.50 48.05
N LEU A 342 -33.51 19.82 48.32
CA LEU A 342 -34.30 19.16 47.29
C LEU A 342 -34.98 20.17 46.35
N TYR A 343 -35.42 21.31 46.87
CA TYR A 343 -35.99 22.41 46.08
C TYR A 343 -34.95 22.98 45.10
N GLU A 344 -33.72 23.23 45.54
CA GLU A 344 -32.64 23.72 44.67
C GLU A 344 -32.32 22.74 43.51
N ILE A 345 -32.32 21.42 43.77
CA ILE A 345 -32.17 20.42 42.69
C ILE A 345 -33.31 20.52 41.67
N LYS A 346 -34.56 20.70 42.15
CA LYS A 346 -35.73 20.81 41.27
C LYS A 346 -35.63 22.05 40.37
N LEU A 347 -35.16 23.18 40.91
CA LEU A 347 -34.88 24.38 40.13
C LEU A 347 -33.79 24.14 39.07
N ALA A 348 -32.66 23.55 39.47
CA ALA A 348 -31.57 23.25 38.55
C ALA A 348 -31.98 22.28 37.44
N TYR A 349 -32.85 21.31 37.74
CA TYR A 349 -33.40 20.40 36.75
C TYR A 349 -34.36 21.08 35.79
N ARG A 350 -35.20 22.01 36.28
CA ARG A 350 -36.07 22.83 35.43
C ARG A 350 -35.25 23.66 34.45
N GLU A 351 -34.20 24.33 34.92
CA GLU A 351 -33.30 25.13 34.09
C GLU A 351 -32.55 24.27 33.04
N LEU A 352 -32.19 23.03 33.41
CA LEU A 352 -31.64 22.04 32.48
C LEU A 352 -32.63 21.65 31.37
N GLN A 353 -33.93 21.51 31.67
CA GLN A 353 -34.96 21.20 30.68
C GLN A 353 -35.24 22.38 29.74
N ILE A 354 -35.30 23.60 30.29
CA ILE A 354 -35.60 24.82 29.53
C ILE A 354 -34.45 25.15 28.57
N THR A 355 -33.24 25.31 29.10
CA THR A 355 -32.11 25.81 28.28
C THR A 355 -31.41 24.70 27.51
N ARG A 356 -31.49 23.44 27.96
CA ARG A 356 -30.68 22.27 27.53
C ARG A 356 -29.16 22.49 27.58
N LYS A 357 -28.70 23.66 28.00
CA LYS A 357 -27.29 24.08 28.08
C LYS A 357 -26.78 24.01 29.52
N HIS A 358 -27.64 24.32 30.49
CA HIS A 358 -27.34 24.13 31.91
C HIS A 358 -27.15 22.63 32.19
N LYS A 359 -26.11 22.28 32.96
CA LYS A 359 -25.85 20.87 33.34
C LYS A 359 -25.60 20.76 34.84
N ILE A 360 -26.15 19.71 35.41
CA ILE A 360 -25.98 19.37 36.83
C ILE A 360 -24.77 18.44 36.96
N ILE A 361 -23.96 18.63 37.99
CA ILE A 361 -22.83 17.78 38.39
C ILE A 361 -23.09 17.33 39.82
N VAL A 362 -22.98 16.04 40.10
CA VAL A 362 -23.25 15.51 41.45
C VAL A 362 -21.94 15.07 42.08
N VAL A 363 -21.59 15.66 43.22
CA VAL A 363 -20.45 15.29 44.06
C VAL A 363 -20.98 14.58 45.28
N VAL A 364 -20.67 13.30 45.43
CA VAL A 364 -21.10 12.49 46.58
C VAL A 364 -20.03 12.60 47.67
N ALA A 365 -20.36 13.26 48.77
CA ALA A 365 -19.43 13.52 49.89
C ALA A 365 -19.39 12.37 50.91
N ASP A 366 -20.54 11.74 51.18
CA ASP A 366 -20.67 10.61 52.10
C ASP A 366 -20.96 9.29 51.36
N ASP A 367 -20.76 8.15 52.02
CA ASP A 367 -21.19 6.83 51.53
C ASP A 367 -22.73 6.69 51.54
N ILE A 368 -23.36 7.24 50.50
CA ILE A 368 -24.80 7.19 50.29
C ILE A 368 -25.09 6.37 49.04
N SER A 369 -26.01 5.42 49.18
CA SER A 369 -26.55 4.72 48.02
C SER A 369 -27.51 5.65 47.27
N LEU A 370 -27.20 5.97 46.01
CA LEU A 370 -28.07 6.73 45.10
C LEU A 370 -29.45 6.06 44.88
N LYS A 371 -29.59 4.80 45.32
CA LYS A 371 -30.83 4.02 45.31
C LYS A 371 -31.85 4.48 46.35
N GLY A 372 -31.41 5.12 47.45
CA GLY A 372 -32.30 5.61 48.52
C GLY A 372 -32.93 6.98 48.25
N LEU A 373 -32.58 7.65 47.15
CA LEU A 373 -33.11 8.99 46.87
C LEU A 373 -34.57 8.97 46.38
N PRO A 374 -35.32 10.09 46.60
CA PRO A 374 -36.62 10.31 46.00
C PRO A 374 -36.60 10.12 44.47
N SER A 375 -37.70 9.63 43.90
CA SER A 375 -37.86 9.37 42.46
C SER A 375 -37.50 10.58 41.59
N ASP A 376 -37.90 11.78 42.03
CA ASP A 376 -37.66 13.03 41.31
C ASP A 376 -36.15 13.31 41.15
N CYS A 377 -35.37 13.09 42.22
CA CYS A 377 -33.92 13.34 42.19
C CYS A 377 -33.18 12.29 41.34
N LYS A 378 -33.65 11.03 41.35
CA LYS A 378 -33.11 9.96 40.50
C LYS A 378 -33.22 10.30 39.02
N MET A 379 -34.33 10.91 38.61
CA MET A 379 -34.50 11.40 37.23
C MET A 379 -33.51 12.51 36.89
N CYS A 380 -33.33 13.47 37.81
CA CYS A 380 -32.37 14.57 37.64
C CYS A 380 -30.93 14.07 37.47
N PHE A 381 -30.56 13.04 38.22
CA PHE A 381 -29.19 12.51 38.25
C PHE A 381 -28.89 11.48 37.16
N ARG A 382 -29.90 10.94 36.47
CA ARG A 382 -29.71 9.93 35.42
C ARG A 382 -28.79 10.38 34.29
N SER A 383 -28.81 11.68 33.97
CA SER A 383 -28.02 12.30 32.91
C SER A 383 -26.81 13.09 33.41
N ALA A 384 -26.63 13.21 34.74
CA ALA A 384 -25.58 13.99 35.37
C ALA A 384 -24.33 13.14 35.63
N PRO A 385 -23.10 13.68 35.46
CA PRO A 385 -21.89 13.03 35.95
C PRO A 385 -21.92 12.97 37.48
N VAL A 386 -21.86 11.76 38.02
CA VAL A 386 -21.74 11.50 39.47
C VAL A 386 -20.30 11.18 39.80
N ILE A 387 -19.71 11.94 40.73
CA ILE A 387 -18.31 11.86 41.12
C ILE A 387 -18.27 11.66 42.64
N ARG A 388 -17.56 10.63 43.12
CA ARG A 388 -17.44 10.33 44.55
C ARG A 388 -16.20 10.99 45.13
N TRP A 389 -16.38 11.66 46.27
CA TRP A 389 -15.27 12.18 47.05
C TRP A 389 -14.35 11.03 47.50
N GLY A 390 -13.03 11.20 47.37
CA GLY A 390 -12.04 10.14 47.62
C GLY A 390 -11.61 9.31 46.40
N ASP A 391 -12.25 9.47 45.23
CA ASP A 391 -11.79 8.86 43.98
C ASP A 391 -10.35 9.32 43.63
N ARG A 392 -9.48 8.40 43.18
CA ARG A 392 -8.09 8.72 42.77
C ARG A 392 -7.96 9.86 41.73
N ARG A 393 -8.97 10.03 40.88
CA ARG A 393 -9.04 11.07 39.83
C ARG A 393 -10.20 12.04 40.04
N PHE A 394 -10.60 12.27 41.29
CA PHE A 394 -11.74 13.13 41.64
C PHE A 394 -11.68 14.49 40.93
N TRP A 395 -10.57 15.22 41.11
CA TRP A 395 -10.41 16.57 40.57
C TRP A 395 -10.37 16.62 39.04
N GLU A 396 -9.78 15.62 38.39
CA GLU A 396 -9.75 15.54 36.92
C GLU A 396 -11.15 15.33 36.34
N LYS A 397 -11.93 14.42 36.95
CA LYS A 397 -13.33 14.17 36.57
C LYS A 397 -14.19 15.42 36.79
N LEU A 398 -13.98 16.13 37.90
CA LEU A 398 -14.71 17.35 38.22
C LEU A 398 -14.39 18.49 37.24
N ARG A 399 -13.10 18.77 36.98
CA ARG A 399 -12.65 19.78 36.02
C ARG A 399 -13.07 19.45 34.58
N TYR A 400 -13.17 18.17 34.22
CA TYR A 400 -13.71 17.75 32.92
C TYR A 400 -15.23 18.06 32.77
N ALA A 401 -15.99 17.95 33.86
CA ALA A 401 -17.43 18.24 33.89
C ALA A 401 -17.76 19.74 33.87
N MET A 402 -16.84 20.59 34.37
CA MET A 402 -16.96 22.04 34.40
C MET A 402 -17.02 22.71 32.99
N PRO A 403 -17.51 23.96 32.88
CA PRO A 403 -17.52 24.71 31.63
C PRO A 403 -16.13 24.81 30.98
N ASN A 404 -16.09 25.05 29.67
CA ASN A 404 -14.82 25.22 28.98
C ASN A 404 -14.40 26.68 29.10
N LYS A 405 -13.32 26.95 29.84
CA LYS A 405 -12.58 28.19 29.64
C LYS A 405 -11.52 27.89 28.60
N GLN A 406 -11.57 28.58 27.46
CA GLN A 406 -10.38 28.64 26.61
C GLN A 406 -9.26 29.17 27.50
N ARG A 407 -8.07 28.56 27.45
CA ARG A 407 -6.89 29.11 28.12
C ARG A 407 -6.67 30.51 27.53
N GLN A 408 -7.15 31.54 28.21
CA GLN A 408 -6.68 32.89 27.96
C GLN A 408 -5.19 32.84 28.24
N HIS A 409 -4.40 33.05 27.20
CA HIS A 409 -2.99 33.33 27.33
C HIS A 409 -2.87 34.53 28.29
N SER A 410 -2.28 34.27 29.45
CA SER A 410 -1.71 35.22 30.41
C SER A 410 -1.70 36.71 30.00
N ASP A 411 -2.58 37.48 30.65
CA ASP A 411 -2.42 38.80 31.33
C ASP A 411 -1.72 40.00 30.64
N PRO A 412 -2.15 41.21 31.01
CA PRO A 412 -1.38 41.89 32.06
C PRO A 412 -2.23 42.29 33.29
N LYS A 413 -1.73 41.86 34.46
CA LYS A 413 -1.82 42.43 35.81
C LYS A 413 -2.73 43.66 35.96
N VAL A 414 -3.87 43.48 36.64
CA VAL A 414 -4.50 44.57 37.38
C VAL A 414 -3.81 44.67 38.74
N GLN A 415 -3.12 45.79 38.92
CA GLN A 415 -2.34 46.16 40.08
C GLN A 415 -3.29 46.56 41.22
N TYR A 416 -3.42 45.73 42.25
CA TYR A 416 -4.07 46.14 43.49
C TYR A 416 -3.19 47.17 44.20
N SER A 417 -3.64 48.43 44.21
CA SER A 417 -3.08 49.47 45.07
C SER A 417 -3.42 49.14 46.53
N HIS A 418 -2.44 48.63 47.28
CA HIS A 418 -2.51 48.60 48.73
C HIS A 418 -2.50 50.04 49.27
N GLN A 419 -3.63 50.50 49.78
CA GLN A 419 -3.67 51.59 50.76
C GLN A 419 -3.38 50.97 52.13
N THR A 420 -2.15 51.15 52.62
CA THR A 420 -1.76 50.88 54.00
C THR A 420 -2.07 52.10 54.86
N LEU A 421 -2.92 51.92 55.86
CA LEU A 421 -3.03 52.81 57.02
C LEU A 421 -1.68 52.83 57.79
N PRO A 422 -1.21 54.00 58.26
CA PRO A 422 0.06 54.08 58.98
C PRO A 422 -0.15 53.70 60.45
N ASN A 423 0.61 52.71 60.92
CA ASN A 423 0.72 52.40 62.34
C ASN A 423 1.92 53.13 62.94
N SER A 424 1.67 53.72 64.10
CA SER A 424 2.55 54.54 64.91
C SER A 424 3.77 53.81 65.47
N ASN A 425 4.79 54.62 65.76
CA ASN A 425 5.91 54.44 66.69
C ASN A 425 7.24 53.99 66.08
N ASN A 426 8.14 54.97 65.87
CA ASN A 426 9.25 55.14 66.79
C ASN A 426 9.84 56.55 66.75
N ILE A 427 10.13 57.03 67.96
CA ILE A 427 10.69 58.32 68.36
C ILE A 427 12.20 58.31 68.10
N LYS A 428 12.80 59.44 67.66
CA LYS A 428 13.88 60.17 68.39
C LYS A 428 14.60 61.25 67.57
N LEU A 429 14.75 62.40 68.25
CA LEU A 429 15.81 63.43 68.20
C LEU A 429 15.80 64.28 66.92
N VAL A 430 15.53 65.59 66.96
CA VAL A 430 16.03 66.67 67.83
C VAL A 430 14.91 67.65 68.16
#